data_AF-B4NML8-F1
#
_entry.id   AF-B4NML8-F1
#
_cell.length_a   1.000
_cell.length_b   1.000
_cell.length_c   1.000
_cell.angle_alpha   90.00
_cell.angle_beta   90.00
_cell.angle_gamma   90.00
#
_symmetry.space_group_name_H-M   'P 1'
#
loop_
_entity.id
_entity.type
_entity.pdbx_description
1 polymer ?
#
loop_
_entity_poly.entity_id
_entity_poly.type
_entity_poly.pdbx_seq_one_letter_code
_entity_poly.pdbx_strand_id
1 'polypeptide(L)'
;MERELVIPKSYPINLIDKDWSKRELYFKKDSKDFLDKVHDLKVRDDDVWIVTYPKCGTTWMQELLWLLMNDCDFETALATDQEIRSPFMEFGFYTYGDADGAIQTLEDLSSPRLIKTHLPLALLPAQLWQKKAKVVYVSRNPLDALVSSYYHGLSWGFYYGQTMDQFFENEILRKRLVEETPIAHFAEFYRIRHRPWIYYTSFENMKDNLRGVIENVAEFLNKPITHEHMERLLKHLSFEQMKNNPTTNHLWERKIVNHPNAGKEDHKFVRRGKVNGYKDELKPDMIDKINCFINAELQKHDVTLENILLLKKEYNVFILSFGRSPPLDASGGHRKLKNKNKKSSPQIGRRTTLGTMREATLRLLLLIGIVLAGGCAAHLTKRSFSDQSVHGYTTERTCWWNEVCKEEFQSLFRCKCPQFSYCRSPGRYYNAYCSMTDTGYIWTQPNWDWGP
;
A
#
# COMPACT_ATOMS: atom_id res chain seq x y z
N MET A 1 0.02 -12.99 25.22
CA MET A 1 0.03 -14.39 24.74
C MET A 1 1.48 -14.74 24.48
N GLU A 2 1.99 -15.85 25.03
CA GLU A 2 3.35 -16.31 24.71
C GLU A 2 3.41 -16.76 23.25
N ARG A 3 4.49 -16.40 22.56
CA ARG A 3 4.74 -16.74 21.16
C ARG A 3 6.12 -17.34 20.99
N GLU A 4 6.24 -18.22 20.02
CA GLU A 4 7.46 -18.98 19.74
C GLU A 4 7.74 -19.04 18.24
N LEU A 5 9.01 -19.27 17.88
CA LEU A 5 9.41 -19.48 16.50
C LEU A 5 8.78 -20.78 15.99
N VAL A 6 8.08 -20.72 14.86
CA VAL A 6 7.43 -21.86 14.21
C VAL A 6 8.03 -22.11 12.84
N ILE A 7 8.12 -23.38 12.46
CA ILE A 7 8.59 -23.81 11.16
C ILE A 7 7.43 -24.54 10.46
N PRO A 8 6.97 -24.07 9.27
CA PRO A 8 5.94 -24.78 8.53
C PRO A 8 6.45 -26.14 8.06
N LYS A 9 5.52 -27.09 7.88
CA LYS A 9 5.81 -28.40 7.26
C LYS A 9 6.50 -28.26 5.91
N SER A 10 6.11 -27.26 5.12
CA SER A 10 6.80 -26.90 3.88
C SER A 10 6.63 -25.41 3.55
N TYR A 11 7.63 -24.84 2.88
CA TYR A 11 7.56 -23.46 2.38
C TYR A 11 7.04 -23.42 0.94
N PRO A 12 6.33 -22.35 0.54
CA PRO A 12 5.87 -22.16 -0.83
C PRO A 12 6.99 -21.66 -1.76
N ILE A 13 8.02 -22.50 -1.93
CA ILE A 13 9.25 -22.19 -2.67
C ILE A 13 9.04 -21.87 -4.16
N ASN A 14 7.91 -22.26 -4.73
CA ASN A 14 7.53 -22.00 -6.12
C ASN A 14 6.88 -20.62 -6.33
N LEU A 15 6.52 -19.90 -5.27
CA LEU A 15 5.82 -18.63 -5.37
C LEU A 15 6.77 -17.43 -5.44
N ILE A 16 7.80 -17.43 -4.59
CA ILE A 16 8.76 -16.34 -4.42
C ILE A 16 10.16 -16.93 -4.37
N ASP A 17 11.02 -16.46 -5.26
CA ASP A 17 12.45 -16.78 -5.24
C ASP A 17 13.14 -15.98 -4.13
N LYS A 18 13.26 -16.62 -2.96
CA LYS A 18 13.97 -16.09 -1.80
C LYS A 18 14.44 -17.23 -0.89
N ASP A 19 15.39 -16.90 -0.02
CA ASP A 19 15.86 -17.80 1.04
C ASP A 19 14.83 -17.88 2.18
N TRP A 20 13.97 -18.90 2.14
CA TRP A 20 12.94 -19.15 3.15
C TRP A 20 13.50 -19.54 4.52
N SER A 21 14.75 -20.01 4.61
CA SER A 21 15.37 -20.36 5.91
C SER A 21 15.60 -19.13 6.79
N LYS A 22 15.68 -17.94 6.19
CA LYS A 22 15.78 -16.66 6.90
C LYS A 22 14.43 -16.05 7.28
N ARG A 23 13.33 -16.71 6.91
CA ARG A 23 11.99 -16.23 7.24
C ARG A 23 11.61 -16.72 8.63
N GLU A 24 11.85 -15.88 9.62
CA GLU A 24 11.38 -16.09 10.98
C GLU A 24 9.85 -15.90 11.04
N LEU A 25 9.15 -16.92 11.52
CA LEU A 25 7.71 -16.93 11.70
C LEU A 25 7.44 -17.22 13.16
N TYR A 26 6.57 -16.45 13.77
CA TYR A 26 6.27 -16.61 15.18
C TYR A 26 4.76 -16.69 15.35
N PHE A 27 4.32 -17.62 16.17
CA PHE A 27 2.91 -17.87 16.38
C PHE A 27 2.63 -18.16 17.85
N LYS A 28 1.36 -18.30 18.22
CA LYS A 28 0.95 -18.71 19.57
C LYS A 28 1.73 -19.98 19.98
N LYS A 29 2.27 -20.00 21.20
CA LYS A 29 2.93 -21.19 21.75
C LYS A 29 2.01 -22.42 21.70
N ASP A 30 2.60 -23.59 21.54
CA ASP A 30 1.89 -24.89 21.48
C ASP A 30 0.93 -24.98 20.27
N SER A 31 1.30 -24.34 19.15
CA SER A 31 0.49 -24.28 17.93
C SER A 31 0.86 -25.28 16.85
N LYS A 32 1.86 -26.13 17.09
CA LYS A 32 2.37 -27.04 16.07
C LYS A 32 1.27 -27.91 15.47
N ASP A 33 0.43 -28.51 16.30
CA ASP A 33 -0.67 -29.35 15.84
C ASP A 33 -1.68 -28.58 14.97
N PHE A 34 -2.08 -27.38 15.41
CA PHE A 34 -2.95 -26.50 14.62
C PHE A 34 -2.33 -26.13 13.26
N LEU A 35 -1.08 -25.67 13.24
CA LEU A 35 -0.40 -25.27 12.00
C LEU A 35 -0.18 -26.47 11.06
N ASP A 36 0.10 -27.65 11.62
CA ASP A 36 0.21 -28.89 10.88
C ASP A 36 -1.11 -29.27 10.19
N LYS A 37 -2.26 -29.06 10.85
CA LYS A 37 -3.59 -29.28 10.26
C LYS A 37 -3.95 -28.22 9.24
N VAL A 38 -3.63 -26.94 9.49
CA VAL A 38 -3.82 -25.86 8.51
C VAL A 38 -3.04 -26.16 7.23
N HIS A 39 -1.78 -26.57 7.35
CA HIS A 39 -0.95 -26.92 6.20
C HIS A 39 -1.58 -28.02 5.33
N ASP A 40 -2.17 -29.03 5.97
CA ASP A 40 -2.76 -30.21 5.31
C ASP A 40 -4.25 -30.03 4.95
N LEU A 41 -4.84 -28.87 5.28
CA LEU A 41 -6.24 -28.57 5.03
C LEU A 41 -6.59 -28.74 3.54
N LYS A 42 -7.67 -29.47 3.27
CA LYS A 42 -8.20 -29.65 1.92
C LYS A 42 -8.84 -28.35 1.44
N VAL A 43 -8.27 -27.79 0.37
CA VAL A 43 -8.81 -26.62 -0.31
C VAL A 43 -9.75 -27.12 -1.42
N ARG A 44 -10.98 -26.59 -1.46
CA ARG A 44 -11.96 -26.88 -2.51
C ARG A 44 -11.73 -25.95 -3.69
N ASP A 45 -12.15 -26.38 -4.88
CA ASP A 45 -11.83 -25.65 -6.11
C ASP A 45 -12.59 -24.32 -6.23
N ASP A 46 -13.68 -24.18 -5.48
CA ASP A 46 -14.52 -22.99 -5.39
C ASP A 46 -14.35 -22.19 -4.09
N ASP A 47 -13.31 -22.50 -3.30
CA ASP A 47 -12.96 -21.68 -2.13
C ASP A 47 -12.46 -20.30 -2.54
N VAL A 48 -12.87 -19.29 -1.77
CA VAL A 48 -12.30 -17.94 -1.79
C VAL A 48 -11.73 -17.63 -0.41
N TRP A 49 -10.51 -17.10 -0.40
CA TRP A 49 -9.79 -16.79 0.83
C TRP A 49 -9.58 -15.29 0.96
N ILE A 50 -9.97 -14.70 2.09
CA ILE A 50 -9.55 -13.35 2.45
C ILE A 50 -8.40 -13.43 3.45
N VAL A 51 -7.24 -12.94 3.02
CA VAL A 51 -6.02 -12.94 3.80
C VAL A 51 -5.60 -11.51 4.05
N THR A 52 -5.35 -11.14 5.30
CA THR A 52 -4.84 -9.81 5.63
C THR A 52 -3.94 -9.89 6.85
N TYR A 53 -2.99 -8.97 6.99
CA TYR A 53 -2.52 -8.64 8.33
C TYR A 53 -3.71 -8.08 9.16
N PRO A 54 -3.81 -8.30 10.48
CA PRO A 54 -4.92 -7.79 11.27
C PRO A 54 -5.11 -6.28 11.12
N LYS A 55 -6.38 -5.85 11.12
CA LYS A 55 -6.79 -4.43 11.08
C LYS A 55 -6.47 -3.68 9.77
N CYS A 56 -6.26 -4.41 8.68
CA CYS A 56 -6.05 -3.86 7.34
C CYS A 56 -7.32 -3.74 6.47
N GLY A 57 -8.53 -3.92 7.03
CA GLY A 57 -9.78 -3.79 6.27
C GLY A 57 -10.50 -5.12 5.97
N THR A 58 -10.12 -6.20 6.66
CA THR A 58 -10.65 -7.56 6.50
C THR A 58 -12.17 -7.60 6.49
N THR A 59 -12.83 -7.14 7.55
CA THR A 59 -14.30 -7.14 7.70
C THR A 59 -15.02 -6.45 6.55
N TRP A 60 -14.42 -5.37 6.02
CA TRP A 60 -15.03 -4.59 4.95
C TRP A 60 -14.97 -5.32 3.60
N MET A 61 -13.80 -5.87 3.27
CA MET A 61 -13.63 -6.68 2.07
C MET A 61 -14.36 -8.02 2.20
N GLN A 62 -14.38 -8.63 3.39
CA GLN A 62 -15.08 -9.89 3.67
C GLN A 62 -16.59 -9.74 3.42
N GLU A 63 -17.17 -8.63 3.86
CA GLU A 63 -18.58 -8.34 3.60
C GLU A 63 -18.87 -8.22 2.10
N LEU A 64 -18.02 -7.48 1.37
CA LEU A 64 -18.11 -7.36 -0.07
C LEU A 64 -18.01 -8.72 -0.77
N LEU A 65 -17.01 -9.52 -0.43
CA LEU A 65 -16.80 -10.84 -1.04
C LEU A 65 -17.99 -11.75 -0.80
N TRP A 66 -18.50 -11.80 0.43
CA TRP A 66 -19.64 -12.65 0.77
C TRP A 66 -20.88 -12.23 -0.02
N LEU A 67 -21.19 -10.93 -0.09
CA LEU A 67 -22.31 -10.43 -0.88
C LEU A 67 -22.17 -10.77 -2.36
N LEU A 68 -21.00 -10.59 -2.97
CA LEU A 68 -20.78 -10.94 -4.37
C LEU A 68 -20.89 -12.45 -4.64
N MET A 69 -20.40 -13.28 -3.71
CA MET A 69 -20.49 -14.73 -3.84
C MET A 69 -21.93 -15.24 -3.76
N ASN A 70 -22.76 -14.57 -2.96
CA ASN A 70 -24.16 -14.93 -2.68
C ASN A 70 -25.15 -13.97 -3.38
N ASP A 71 -24.82 -13.56 -4.60
CA ASP A 71 -25.71 -12.84 -5.51
C ASP A 71 -26.38 -11.59 -4.91
N CYS A 72 -25.61 -10.87 -4.08
CA CYS A 72 -26.03 -9.68 -3.35
C CYS A 72 -27.20 -9.92 -2.38
N ASP A 73 -27.22 -11.06 -1.68
CA ASP A 73 -28.17 -11.35 -0.60
C ASP A 73 -27.92 -10.47 0.65
N PHE A 74 -28.45 -9.25 0.60
CA PHE A 74 -28.37 -8.30 1.73
C PHE A 74 -29.22 -8.71 2.93
N GLU A 75 -30.27 -9.51 2.73
CA GLU A 75 -31.16 -9.92 3.82
C GLU A 75 -30.42 -10.86 4.76
N THR A 76 -29.80 -11.91 4.21
CA THR A 76 -28.98 -12.83 5.00
C THR A 76 -27.77 -12.14 5.61
N ALA A 77 -27.13 -11.20 4.89
CA ALA A 77 -26.00 -10.44 5.42
C ALA A 77 -26.35 -9.58 6.65
N LEU A 78 -27.58 -9.05 6.70
CA LEU A 78 -28.10 -8.28 7.83
C LEU A 78 -28.70 -9.16 8.95
N ALA A 79 -29.07 -10.41 8.64
CA ALA A 79 -29.65 -11.34 9.60
C ALA A 79 -28.62 -12.23 10.31
N THR A 80 -27.48 -12.52 9.67
CA THR A 80 -26.49 -13.49 10.17
C THR A 80 -25.12 -12.83 10.36
N ASP A 81 -24.51 -13.05 11.53
CA ASP A 81 -23.17 -12.55 11.86
C ASP A 81 -22.13 -12.97 10.81
N GLN A 82 -21.24 -12.04 10.45
CA GLN A 82 -20.24 -12.23 9.41
C GLN A 82 -19.32 -13.42 9.70
N GLU A 83 -19.04 -13.67 10.97
CA GLU A 83 -18.17 -14.76 11.43
C GLU A 83 -18.79 -16.14 11.27
N ILE A 84 -20.13 -16.21 11.20
CA ILE A 84 -20.85 -17.45 10.89
C ILE A 84 -20.89 -17.66 9.37
N ARG A 85 -21.12 -16.58 8.62
CA ARG A 85 -21.17 -16.60 7.14
C ARG A 85 -19.81 -16.85 6.49
N SER A 86 -18.75 -16.40 7.12
CA SER A 86 -17.37 -16.49 6.68
C SER A 86 -16.43 -16.56 7.89
N PRO A 87 -16.09 -17.76 8.36
CA PRO A 87 -15.36 -17.93 9.62
C PRO A 87 -13.90 -17.52 9.51
N PHE A 88 -13.38 -17.05 10.65
CA PHE A 88 -11.96 -16.86 10.89
C PHE A 88 -11.33 -18.19 11.30
N MET A 89 -10.50 -18.76 10.42
CA MET A 89 -9.94 -20.11 10.57
C MET A 89 -9.23 -20.31 11.92
N GLU A 90 -8.51 -19.32 12.41
CA GLU A 90 -7.74 -19.42 13.64
C GLU A 90 -8.57 -19.21 14.91
N PHE A 91 -9.86 -18.86 14.80
CA PHE A 91 -10.68 -18.41 15.93
C PHE A 91 -10.83 -19.46 17.05
N GLY A 92 -11.19 -20.70 16.69
CA GLY A 92 -11.35 -21.79 17.66
C GLY A 92 -10.05 -22.11 18.41
N PHE A 93 -8.93 -22.11 17.68
CA PHE A 93 -7.61 -22.33 18.27
C PHE A 93 -7.16 -21.17 19.16
N TYR A 94 -7.37 -19.92 18.75
CA TYR A 94 -7.01 -18.77 19.57
C TYR A 94 -7.81 -18.70 20.87
N THR A 95 -9.12 -18.94 20.79
CA THR A 95 -10.05 -18.77 21.90
C THR A 95 -10.08 -19.96 22.85
N TYR A 96 -10.08 -21.18 22.31
CA TYR A 96 -10.30 -22.41 23.09
C TYR A 96 -9.09 -23.35 23.10
N GLY A 97 -8.06 -23.08 22.30
CA GLY A 97 -6.97 -24.04 22.07
C GLY A 97 -7.41 -25.26 21.26
N ASP A 98 -8.61 -25.21 20.67
CA ASP A 98 -9.22 -26.33 19.95
C ASP A 98 -8.82 -26.28 18.47
N ALA A 99 -7.76 -27.02 18.14
CA ALA A 99 -7.28 -27.13 16.78
C ALA A 99 -8.23 -27.94 15.88
N ASP A 100 -8.81 -29.02 16.40
CA ASP A 100 -9.72 -29.90 15.65
C ASP A 100 -11.03 -29.18 15.32
N GLY A 101 -11.67 -28.54 16.30
CA GLY A 101 -12.90 -27.79 16.10
C GLY A 101 -12.72 -26.59 15.16
N ALA A 102 -11.56 -25.91 15.20
CA ALA A 102 -11.25 -24.83 14.27
C ALA A 102 -11.22 -25.30 12.81
N ILE A 103 -10.63 -26.48 12.56
CA ILE A 103 -10.56 -27.06 11.21
C ILE A 103 -11.91 -27.65 10.79
N GLN A 104 -12.59 -28.37 11.70
CA GLN A 104 -13.91 -28.96 11.45
C GLN A 104 -14.94 -27.90 11.07
N THR A 105 -14.92 -26.72 11.72
CA THR A 105 -15.80 -25.59 11.37
C THR A 105 -15.69 -25.21 9.89
N LEU A 106 -14.50 -25.30 9.29
CA LEU A 106 -14.32 -25.03 7.86
C LEU A 106 -14.80 -26.19 6.98
N GLU A 107 -14.65 -27.43 7.45
CA GLU A 107 -15.10 -28.62 6.71
C GLU A 107 -16.62 -28.72 6.65
N ASP A 108 -17.31 -28.28 7.71
CA ASP A 108 -18.78 -28.31 7.82
C ASP A 108 -19.48 -27.27 6.94
N LEU A 109 -18.77 -26.24 6.46
CA LEU A 109 -19.34 -25.25 5.56
C LEU A 109 -19.72 -25.85 4.21
N SER A 110 -20.88 -25.45 3.69
CA SER A 110 -21.25 -25.69 2.30
C SER A 110 -20.35 -24.91 1.35
N SER A 111 -20.06 -25.49 0.18
CA SER A 111 -19.41 -24.76 -0.90
C SER A 111 -20.38 -23.78 -1.61
N PRO A 112 -19.87 -22.66 -2.17
CA PRO A 112 -18.49 -22.19 -2.08
C PRO A 112 -18.19 -21.57 -0.70
N ARG A 113 -16.98 -21.80 -0.17
CA ARG A 113 -16.57 -21.25 1.13
C ARG A 113 -15.86 -19.91 0.97
N LEU A 114 -16.18 -18.95 1.83
CA LEU A 114 -15.37 -17.74 2.04
C LEU A 114 -14.65 -17.85 3.38
N ILE A 115 -13.33 -17.97 3.37
CA ILE A 115 -12.53 -18.24 4.57
C ILE A 115 -11.65 -17.03 4.90
N LYS A 116 -11.73 -16.55 6.14
CA LYS A 116 -10.87 -15.46 6.65
C LYS A 116 -9.67 -16.03 7.39
N THR A 117 -8.51 -15.42 7.17
CA THR A 117 -7.29 -15.73 7.93
C THR A 117 -6.34 -14.54 8.01
N HIS A 118 -5.53 -14.53 9.06
CA HIS A 118 -4.42 -13.60 9.29
C HIS A 118 -3.05 -14.26 9.21
N LEU A 119 -2.98 -15.51 8.72
CA LEU A 119 -1.72 -16.23 8.62
C LEU A 119 -0.80 -15.65 7.54
N PRO A 120 0.53 -15.61 7.80
CA PRO A 120 1.52 -15.37 6.77
C PRO A 120 1.41 -16.34 5.60
N LEU A 121 1.94 -15.93 4.46
CA LEU A 121 1.99 -16.72 3.24
C LEU A 121 2.58 -18.12 3.44
N ALA A 122 3.57 -18.26 4.32
CA ALA A 122 4.25 -19.53 4.62
C ALA A 122 3.49 -20.46 5.58
N LEU A 123 2.50 -19.96 6.33
CA LEU A 123 1.71 -20.76 7.28
C LEU A 123 0.32 -21.11 6.72
N LEU A 124 -0.02 -20.64 5.53
CA LEU A 124 -1.26 -20.97 4.85
C LEU A 124 -1.28 -22.42 4.31
N PRO A 125 -2.48 -22.99 4.05
CA PRO A 125 -2.60 -24.33 3.49
C PRO A 125 -1.79 -24.53 2.21
N ALA A 126 -1.04 -25.63 2.12
CA ALA A 126 -0.18 -25.89 0.96
C ALA A 126 -0.98 -26.02 -0.35
N GLN A 127 -2.21 -26.54 -0.26
CA GLN A 127 -3.09 -26.73 -1.41
C GLN A 127 -3.56 -25.41 -2.04
N LEU A 128 -3.55 -24.27 -1.33
CA LEU A 128 -3.89 -22.97 -1.92
C LEU A 128 -3.02 -22.68 -3.15
N TRP A 129 -1.73 -23.00 -3.02
CA TRP A 129 -0.72 -22.69 -4.03
C TRP A 129 -0.67 -23.73 -5.15
N GLN A 130 -0.90 -25.00 -4.80
CA GLN A 130 -0.96 -26.10 -5.75
C GLN A 130 -2.18 -25.98 -6.67
N LYS A 131 -3.34 -25.71 -6.09
CA LYS A 131 -4.61 -25.57 -6.81
C LYS A 131 -4.83 -24.19 -7.40
N LYS A 132 -4.04 -23.19 -6.98
CA LYS A 132 -4.22 -21.79 -7.39
C LYS A 132 -5.62 -21.28 -7.03
N ALA A 133 -6.05 -21.56 -5.80
CA ALA A 133 -7.34 -21.10 -5.29
C ALA A 133 -7.37 -19.56 -5.19
N LYS A 134 -8.57 -18.98 -5.27
CA LYS A 134 -8.72 -17.52 -5.27
C LYS A 134 -8.38 -16.95 -3.89
N VAL A 135 -7.42 -16.04 -3.85
CA VAL A 135 -7.03 -15.31 -2.63
C VAL A 135 -7.19 -13.81 -2.85
N VAL A 136 -7.85 -13.15 -1.91
CA VAL A 136 -8.05 -11.71 -1.86
C VAL A 136 -7.21 -11.17 -0.70
N TYR A 137 -6.29 -10.27 -1.01
CA TYR A 137 -5.37 -9.68 -0.05
C TYR A 137 -5.59 -8.17 0.09
N VAL A 138 -5.64 -7.70 1.35
CA VAL A 138 -5.77 -6.27 1.67
C VAL A 138 -4.62 -5.82 2.56
N SER A 139 -3.82 -4.89 2.06
CA SER A 139 -2.78 -4.18 2.81
C SER A 139 -3.31 -2.86 3.39
N ARG A 140 -2.53 -2.23 4.28
CA ARG A 140 -2.86 -0.90 4.83
C ARG A 140 -1.59 -0.21 5.31
N ASN A 141 -1.60 1.12 5.39
CA ASN A 141 -0.55 1.87 6.06
C ASN A 141 -0.25 1.23 7.44
N PRO A 142 1.01 0.80 7.69
CA PRO A 142 1.35 0.07 8.90
C PRO A 142 1.07 0.86 10.18
N LEU A 143 1.25 2.20 10.18
CA LEU A 143 0.95 3.03 11.35
C LEU A 143 -0.55 3.02 11.67
N ASP A 144 -1.42 3.15 10.66
CA ASP A 144 -2.86 3.06 10.86
C ASP A 144 -3.30 1.67 11.34
N ALA A 145 -2.69 0.61 10.79
CA ALA A 145 -2.95 -0.76 11.22
C ALA A 145 -2.54 -0.96 12.69
N LEU A 146 -1.35 -0.51 13.08
CA LEU A 146 -0.83 -0.63 14.45
C LEU A 146 -1.67 0.16 15.47
N VAL A 147 -2.02 1.41 15.17
CA VAL A 147 -2.94 2.19 16.00
C VAL A 147 -4.29 1.48 16.12
N SER A 148 -4.81 0.93 15.02
CA SER A 148 -6.06 0.17 15.07
C SER A 148 -5.93 -1.13 15.88
N SER A 149 -4.77 -1.77 15.89
CA SER A 149 -4.48 -2.98 16.67
C SER A 149 -4.39 -2.69 18.16
N TYR A 150 -3.86 -1.53 18.55
CA TYR A 150 -3.87 -1.07 19.94
C TYR A 150 -5.30 -1.01 20.49
N TYR A 151 -6.20 -0.25 19.86
CA TYR A 151 -7.60 -0.15 20.30
C TYR A 151 -8.34 -1.49 20.28
N HIS A 152 -8.06 -2.32 19.28
CA HIS A 152 -8.63 -3.66 19.22
C HIS A 152 -8.16 -4.52 20.41
N GLY A 153 -6.86 -4.49 20.74
CA GLY A 153 -6.32 -5.23 21.86
C GLY A 153 -6.77 -4.70 23.22
N LEU A 154 -7.11 -3.42 23.35
CA LEU A 154 -7.80 -2.88 24.53
C LEU A 154 -9.20 -3.50 24.69
N SER A 155 -10.00 -3.52 23.62
CA SER A 155 -11.35 -4.13 23.64
C SER A 155 -11.34 -5.62 24.02
N TRP A 156 -10.30 -6.34 23.60
CA TRP A 156 -10.09 -7.75 23.95
C TRP A 156 -9.32 -7.97 25.25
N GLY A 157 -8.89 -6.90 25.91
CA GLY A 157 -8.19 -6.92 27.19
C GLY A 157 -6.70 -7.24 27.12
N PHE A 158 -6.14 -7.55 25.95
CA PHE A 158 -4.72 -7.87 25.76
C PHE A 158 -3.79 -6.72 26.17
N TYR A 159 -4.24 -5.48 25.99
CA TYR A 159 -3.47 -4.28 26.33
C TYR A 159 -4.09 -3.46 27.46
N TYR A 160 -5.02 -4.06 28.22
CA TYR A 160 -5.75 -3.37 29.28
C TYR A 160 -4.82 -2.62 30.23
N GLY A 161 -5.09 -1.33 30.44
CA GLY A 161 -4.31 -0.45 31.31
C GLY A 161 -2.95 -0.01 30.73
N GLN A 162 -2.58 -0.41 29.51
CA GLN A 162 -1.40 0.13 28.84
C GLN A 162 -1.75 1.42 28.09
N THR A 163 -0.87 2.41 28.15
CA THR A 163 -0.97 3.58 27.28
C THR A 163 -0.53 3.26 25.86
N MET A 164 -0.91 4.11 24.89
CA MET A 164 -0.46 3.94 23.51
C MET A 164 1.06 4.02 23.39
N ASP A 165 1.71 4.93 24.12
CA ASP A 165 3.17 5.04 24.15
C ASP A 165 3.81 3.75 24.69
N GLN A 166 3.25 3.15 25.76
CA GLN A 166 3.73 1.87 26.30
C GLN A 166 3.53 0.73 25.31
N PHE A 167 2.39 0.67 24.62
CA PHE A 167 2.14 -0.33 23.59
C PHE A 167 3.19 -0.25 22.48
N PHE A 168 3.44 0.94 21.91
CA PHE A 168 4.44 1.08 20.85
C PHE A 168 5.86 0.83 21.36
N GLU A 169 6.22 1.30 22.55
CA GLU A 169 7.53 1.00 23.13
C GLU A 169 7.73 -0.49 23.37
N ASN A 170 6.78 -1.18 23.99
CA ASN A 170 6.93 -2.58 24.39
C ASN A 170 6.74 -3.52 23.21
N GLU A 171 5.63 -3.40 22.50
CA GLU A 171 5.20 -4.37 21.49
C GLU A 171 5.88 -4.16 20.14
N ILE A 172 6.29 -2.93 19.83
CA ILE A 172 6.87 -2.60 18.51
C ILE A 172 8.37 -2.35 18.62
N LEU A 173 8.80 -1.46 19.51
CA LEU A 173 10.19 -0.99 19.55
C LEU A 173 11.12 -1.90 20.38
N ARG A 174 10.71 -2.36 21.56
CA ARG A 174 11.50 -3.21 22.47
C ARG A 174 11.47 -4.66 22.04
N LYS A 175 10.27 -5.18 21.75
CA LYS A 175 10.12 -6.53 21.18
C LYS A 175 10.67 -6.63 19.75
N ARG A 176 11.06 -5.51 19.09
CA ARG A 176 11.72 -5.43 17.77
C ARG A 176 11.18 -6.40 16.69
N LEU A 177 9.94 -6.91 16.78
CA LEU A 177 9.33 -7.95 15.92
C LEU A 177 9.78 -9.39 16.18
N VAL A 178 9.64 -9.88 17.41
CA VAL A 178 9.67 -11.33 17.66
C VAL A 178 8.45 -12.05 17.04
N GLU A 179 7.66 -11.44 16.14
CA GLU A 179 6.24 -11.81 16.01
C GLU A 179 5.60 -11.60 14.62
N GLU A 180 6.40 -11.37 13.57
CA GLU A 180 5.99 -11.00 12.19
C GLU A 180 5.62 -9.52 11.99
N THR A 181 6.30 -8.86 11.04
CA THR A 181 5.99 -7.49 10.64
C THR A 181 4.78 -7.42 9.72
N PRO A 182 3.97 -6.34 9.82
CA PRO A 182 3.09 -5.98 8.73
C PRO A 182 3.84 -5.93 7.39
N ILE A 183 5.08 -5.43 7.38
CA ILE A 183 5.88 -5.27 6.16
C ILE A 183 6.26 -6.60 5.50
N ALA A 184 6.75 -7.60 6.24
CA ALA A 184 7.06 -8.91 5.69
C ALA A 184 5.80 -9.56 5.10
N HIS A 185 4.70 -9.46 5.86
CA HIS A 185 3.40 -9.97 5.42
C HIS A 185 2.93 -9.26 4.14
N PHE A 186 3.01 -7.93 4.06
CA PHE A 186 2.63 -7.17 2.86
C PHE A 186 3.54 -7.49 1.67
N ALA A 187 4.85 -7.52 1.88
CA ALA A 187 5.84 -7.72 0.82
C ALA A 187 5.69 -9.10 0.15
N GLU A 188 5.42 -10.16 0.93
CA GLU A 188 5.20 -11.50 0.39
C GLU A 188 4.00 -11.55 -0.56
N PHE A 189 2.85 -11.02 -0.15
CA PHE A 189 1.66 -10.99 -1.02
C PHE A 189 1.81 -10.00 -2.18
N TYR A 190 2.48 -8.86 -1.97
CA TYR A 190 2.75 -7.88 -3.02
C TYR A 190 3.60 -8.47 -4.17
N ARG A 191 4.55 -9.37 -3.85
CA ARG A 191 5.39 -10.05 -4.86
C ARG A 191 4.60 -11.02 -5.73
N ILE A 192 3.51 -11.59 -5.22
CA ILE A 192 2.66 -12.53 -5.97
C ILE A 192 1.36 -11.88 -6.49
N ARG A 193 1.20 -10.56 -6.35
CA ARG A 193 -0.05 -9.84 -6.69
C ARG A 193 -0.52 -10.00 -8.13
N HIS A 194 0.41 -10.26 -9.05
CA HIS A 194 0.13 -10.40 -10.49
C HIS A 194 -0.25 -11.82 -10.90
N ARG A 195 -0.33 -12.76 -9.95
CA ARG A 195 -0.85 -14.10 -10.23
C ARG A 195 -2.37 -14.00 -10.45
N PRO A 196 -2.94 -14.67 -11.47
CA PRO A 196 -4.35 -14.50 -11.83
C PRO A 196 -5.35 -15.01 -10.78
N TRP A 197 -4.91 -15.78 -9.79
CA TRP A 197 -5.70 -16.23 -8.64
C TRP A 197 -5.48 -15.38 -7.38
N ILE A 198 -4.77 -14.26 -7.48
CA ILE A 198 -4.55 -13.31 -6.39
C ILE A 198 -5.16 -11.97 -6.78
N TYR A 199 -6.10 -11.49 -5.98
CA TYR A 199 -6.53 -10.09 -6.02
C TYR A 199 -5.87 -9.34 -4.88
N TYR A 200 -5.02 -8.36 -5.20
CA TYR A 200 -4.34 -7.53 -4.21
C TYR A 200 -4.88 -6.10 -4.24
N THR A 201 -5.25 -5.56 -3.08
CA THR A 201 -5.61 -4.15 -2.93
C THR A 201 -5.09 -3.58 -1.60
N SER A 202 -5.40 -2.32 -1.34
CA SER A 202 -5.09 -1.64 -0.09
C SER A 202 -6.35 -1.00 0.50
N PHE A 203 -6.38 -0.84 1.82
CA PHE A 203 -7.43 -0.10 2.51
C PHE A 203 -7.56 1.32 1.96
N GLU A 204 -6.42 1.92 1.59
CA GLU A 204 -6.33 3.23 0.96
C GLU A 204 -7.08 3.25 -0.37
N ASN A 205 -6.85 2.27 -1.25
CA ASN A 205 -7.54 2.16 -2.53
C ASN A 205 -9.04 1.88 -2.34
N MET A 206 -9.43 1.04 -1.37
CA MET A 206 -10.84 0.82 -1.02
C MET A 206 -11.51 2.13 -0.55
N LYS A 207 -10.79 2.98 0.18
CA LYS A 207 -11.30 4.28 0.65
C LYS A 207 -11.38 5.33 -0.45
N ASP A 208 -10.45 5.32 -1.39
CA ASP A 208 -10.38 6.29 -2.49
C ASP A 208 -11.39 5.95 -3.60
N ASN A 209 -11.45 4.69 -4.03
CA ASN A 209 -12.28 4.25 -5.14
C ASN A 209 -12.97 2.90 -4.87
N LEU A 210 -13.95 2.93 -3.95
CA LEU A 210 -14.71 1.73 -3.59
C LEU A 210 -15.41 1.10 -4.80
N ARG A 211 -16.01 1.91 -5.69
CA ARG A 211 -16.72 1.39 -6.87
C ARG A 211 -15.79 0.58 -7.77
N GLY A 212 -14.62 1.13 -8.12
CA GLY A 212 -13.65 0.41 -8.95
C GLY A 212 -13.11 -0.84 -8.26
N VAL A 213 -12.95 -0.83 -6.93
CA VAL A 213 -12.61 -2.04 -6.18
C VAL A 213 -13.71 -3.09 -6.32
N ILE A 214 -14.99 -2.72 -6.15
CA ILE A 214 -16.12 -3.63 -6.30
C ILE A 214 -16.14 -4.24 -7.71
N GLU A 215 -15.99 -3.43 -8.76
CA GLU A 215 -15.95 -3.88 -10.16
C GLU A 215 -14.84 -4.91 -10.39
N ASN A 216 -13.61 -4.59 -9.96
CA ASN A 216 -12.47 -5.48 -10.16
C ASN A 216 -12.59 -6.79 -9.33
N VAL A 217 -13.17 -6.73 -8.13
CA VAL A 217 -13.42 -7.93 -7.31
C VAL A 217 -14.50 -8.80 -7.96
N ALA A 218 -15.56 -8.20 -8.49
CA ALA A 218 -16.60 -8.94 -9.21
C ALA A 218 -16.05 -9.65 -10.44
N GLU A 219 -15.22 -8.95 -11.23
CA GLU A 219 -14.51 -9.56 -12.36
C GLU A 219 -13.63 -10.72 -11.89
N PHE A 220 -12.81 -10.51 -10.87
CA PHE A 220 -11.96 -11.56 -10.29
C PHE A 220 -12.77 -12.77 -9.80
N LEU A 221 -13.96 -12.56 -9.24
CA LEU A 221 -14.85 -13.62 -8.78
C LEU A 221 -15.71 -14.24 -9.90
N ASN A 222 -15.72 -13.68 -11.11
CA ASN A 222 -16.66 -13.99 -12.18
C ASN A 222 -18.13 -13.79 -11.77
N LYS A 223 -18.42 -12.71 -11.04
CA LYS A 223 -19.74 -12.35 -10.53
C LYS A 223 -20.18 -11.01 -11.12
N PRO A 224 -20.98 -10.98 -12.20
CA PRO A 224 -21.40 -9.74 -12.82
C PRO A 224 -22.28 -8.93 -11.85
N ILE A 225 -22.13 -7.60 -11.86
CA ILE A 225 -22.88 -6.69 -10.99
C ILE A 225 -23.74 -5.77 -11.86
N THR A 226 -25.03 -5.68 -11.53
CA THR A 226 -25.93 -4.71 -12.15
C THR A 226 -25.72 -3.32 -11.54
N HIS A 227 -26.13 -2.27 -12.25
CA HIS A 227 -26.07 -0.91 -11.70
C HIS A 227 -26.78 -0.79 -10.35
N GLU A 228 -27.95 -1.43 -10.20
CA GLU A 228 -28.71 -1.43 -8.95
C GLU A 228 -27.96 -2.12 -7.81
N HIS A 229 -27.39 -3.31 -8.05
CA HIS A 229 -26.58 -4.01 -7.05
C HIS A 229 -25.37 -3.17 -6.64
N MET A 230 -24.72 -2.49 -7.59
CA MET A 230 -23.60 -1.61 -7.29
C MET A 230 -23.99 -0.45 -6.35
N GLU A 231 -25.10 0.25 -6.62
CA GLU A 231 -25.55 1.33 -5.72
C GLU A 231 -25.90 0.82 -4.32
N ARG A 232 -26.55 -0.36 -4.23
CA ARG A 232 -26.86 -1.00 -2.95
C ARG A 232 -25.61 -1.41 -2.19
N LEU A 233 -24.62 -1.99 -2.87
CA LEU A 233 -23.32 -2.35 -2.29
C LEU A 233 -22.61 -1.12 -1.74
N LEU A 234 -22.49 -0.04 -2.52
CA LEU A 234 -21.84 1.20 -2.08
C LEU A 234 -22.50 1.81 -0.84
N LYS A 235 -23.84 1.77 -0.78
CA LYS A 235 -24.58 2.20 0.40
C LYS A 235 -24.29 1.29 1.60
N HIS A 236 -24.45 -0.02 1.46
CA HIS A 236 -24.25 -1.02 2.53
C HIS A 236 -22.82 -0.97 3.09
N LEU A 237 -21.84 -0.88 2.21
CA LEU A 237 -20.41 -0.85 2.52
C LEU A 237 -19.91 0.55 2.92
N SER A 238 -20.79 1.55 3.01
CA SER A 238 -20.42 2.87 3.52
C SER A 238 -19.97 2.78 4.98
N PHE A 239 -19.08 3.69 5.39
CA PHE A 239 -18.53 3.66 6.75
C PHE A 239 -19.62 3.74 7.83
N GLU A 240 -20.62 4.60 7.66
CA GLU A 240 -21.71 4.74 8.63
C GLU A 240 -22.58 3.49 8.72
N GLN A 241 -22.85 2.81 7.60
CA GLN A 241 -23.62 1.57 7.61
C GLN A 241 -22.83 0.43 8.25
N MET A 242 -21.58 0.20 7.83
CA MET A 242 -20.71 -0.81 8.45
C MET A 242 -20.52 -0.56 9.95
N LYS A 243 -20.38 0.71 10.36
CA LYS A 243 -20.20 1.07 11.77
C LYS A 243 -21.42 0.78 12.63
N ASN A 244 -22.63 0.88 12.07
CA ASN A 244 -23.87 0.66 12.80
C ASN A 244 -24.48 -0.73 12.57
N ASN A 245 -23.92 -1.53 11.65
CA ASN A 245 -24.39 -2.88 11.36
C ASN A 245 -23.94 -3.87 12.45
N PRO A 246 -24.86 -4.47 13.24
CA PRO A 246 -24.49 -5.39 14.31
C PRO A 246 -23.80 -6.65 13.80
N THR A 247 -24.13 -7.14 12.59
CA THR A 247 -23.61 -8.42 12.05
C THR A 247 -22.17 -8.32 11.52
N THR A 248 -21.59 -7.12 11.46
CA THR A 248 -20.20 -6.90 11.03
C THR A 248 -19.33 -6.25 12.11
N ASN A 249 -19.90 -6.01 13.29
CA ASN A 249 -19.23 -5.37 14.44
C ASN A 249 -18.65 -6.36 15.45
N HIS A 250 -18.61 -7.63 15.09
CA HIS A 250 -18.03 -8.70 15.88
C HIS A 250 -18.63 -8.86 17.29
N LEU A 251 -19.94 -8.59 17.41
CA LEU A 251 -20.63 -8.69 18.69
C LEU A 251 -20.78 -10.14 19.17
N TRP A 252 -20.83 -11.10 18.24
CA TRP A 252 -20.85 -12.51 18.55
C TRP A 252 -19.52 -12.98 19.14
N GLU A 253 -18.40 -12.71 18.45
CA GLU A 253 -17.05 -13.02 18.98
C GLU A 253 -16.85 -12.36 20.35
N ARG A 254 -17.33 -11.12 20.54
CA ARG A 254 -17.20 -10.38 21.81
C ARG A 254 -17.84 -11.08 23.00
N LYS A 255 -18.91 -11.86 22.78
CA LYS A 255 -19.62 -12.57 23.86
C LYS A 255 -18.90 -13.83 24.32
N ILE A 256 -18.03 -14.39 23.48
CA ILE A 256 -17.44 -15.71 23.70
C ILE A 256 -15.94 -15.67 23.98
N VAL A 257 -15.30 -14.50 23.87
CA VAL A 257 -13.90 -14.38 24.27
C VAL A 257 -13.73 -14.54 25.77
N ASN A 258 -12.81 -15.42 26.11
CA ASN A 258 -12.44 -15.75 27.46
C ASN A 258 -11.12 -15.04 27.85
N HIS A 259 -11.18 -13.74 28.10
CA HIS A 259 -10.05 -12.98 28.63
C HIS A 259 -10.49 -12.13 29.84
N PRO A 260 -9.75 -12.14 30.98
CA PRO A 260 -10.19 -11.52 32.23
C PRO A 260 -10.38 -9.99 32.16
N ASN A 261 -9.79 -9.36 31.14
CA ASN A 261 -9.91 -7.92 30.89
C ASN A 261 -10.72 -7.57 29.63
N ALA A 262 -11.29 -8.55 28.91
CA ALA A 262 -12.11 -8.26 27.74
C ALA A 262 -13.32 -7.39 28.14
N GLY A 263 -13.62 -6.38 27.33
CA GLY A 263 -14.74 -5.47 27.55
C GLY A 263 -14.57 -4.44 28.68
N LYS A 264 -13.45 -4.43 29.42
CA LYS A 264 -13.20 -3.40 30.45
C LYS A 264 -12.87 -2.03 29.86
N GLU A 265 -12.26 -2.00 28.68
CA GLU A 265 -12.12 -0.81 27.84
C GLU A 265 -12.87 -1.10 26.54
N ASP A 266 -13.94 -0.36 26.23
CA ASP A 266 -14.76 -0.64 25.05
C ASP A 266 -14.51 0.37 23.93
N HIS A 267 -13.80 -0.10 22.91
CA HIS A 267 -13.73 0.59 21.62
C HIS A 267 -14.52 -0.16 20.56
N LYS A 268 -15.33 0.58 19.81
CA LYS A 268 -16.08 0.05 18.65
C LYS A 268 -15.15 -0.70 17.69
N PHE A 269 -15.57 -1.89 17.27
CA PHE A 269 -14.81 -2.73 16.34
C PHE A 269 -14.57 -2.02 14.99
N VAL A 270 -15.64 -1.47 14.41
CA VAL A 270 -15.56 -0.48 13.32
C VAL A 270 -15.40 0.92 13.93
N ARG A 271 -14.14 1.38 14.04
CA ARG A 271 -13.78 2.55 14.85
C ARG A 271 -13.89 3.89 14.11
N ARG A 272 -12.95 4.18 13.19
CA ARG A 272 -12.81 5.49 12.51
C ARG A 272 -12.83 5.43 10.99
N GLY A 273 -12.41 4.32 10.37
CA GLY A 273 -12.44 4.16 8.90
C GLY A 273 -11.62 5.19 8.10
N LYS A 274 -10.59 5.79 8.71
CA LYS A 274 -9.74 6.82 8.11
C LYS A 274 -8.40 6.28 7.61
N VAL A 275 -7.90 6.91 6.55
CA VAL A 275 -6.51 6.80 6.07
C VAL A 275 -5.69 7.92 6.72
N ASN A 276 -4.47 7.61 7.14
CA ASN A 276 -3.57 8.49 7.90
C ASN A 276 -4.16 8.97 9.23
N GLY A 277 -5.07 8.20 9.83
CA GLY A 277 -5.69 8.52 11.11
C GLY A 277 -4.73 8.44 12.29
N TYR A 278 -3.61 7.70 12.14
CA TYR A 278 -2.54 7.63 13.14
C TYR A 278 -1.98 9.01 13.54
N LYS A 279 -2.04 10.01 12.63
CA LYS A 279 -1.54 11.37 12.88
C LYS A 279 -2.33 12.10 13.96
N ASP A 280 -3.59 11.72 14.16
CA ASP A 280 -4.44 12.31 15.20
C ASP A 280 -4.17 11.68 16.58
N GLU A 281 -3.49 10.53 16.62
CA GLU A 281 -3.42 9.64 17.79
C GLU A 281 -1.99 9.52 18.34
N LEU A 282 -0.98 9.68 17.47
CA LEU A 282 0.43 9.54 17.80
C LEU A 282 1.15 10.89 17.83
N LYS A 283 2.07 11.04 18.78
CA LYS A 283 2.99 12.16 18.84
C LYS A 283 4.00 12.11 17.67
N PRO A 284 4.44 13.26 17.13
CA PRO A 284 5.39 13.30 16.00
C PRO A 284 6.66 12.48 16.23
N ASP A 285 7.25 12.58 17.42
CA ASP A 285 8.45 11.88 17.86
C ASP A 285 8.25 10.35 17.97
N MET A 286 7.04 9.88 18.26
CA MET A 286 6.69 8.45 18.18
C MET A 286 6.54 8.01 16.72
N ILE A 287 5.88 8.82 15.88
CA ILE A 287 5.73 8.57 14.45
C ILE A 287 7.11 8.41 13.80
N ASP A 288 8.06 9.30 14.10
CA ASP A 288 9.42 9.27 13.55
C ASP A 288 10.18 7.99 13.94
N LYS A 289 10.09 7.57 15.21
CA LYS A 289 10.70 6.32 15.70
C LYS A 289 10.17 5.10 14.95
N ILE A 290 8.84 5.01 14.80
CA ILE A 290 8.20 3.88 14.12
C ILE A 290 8.50 3.93 12.62
N ASN A 291 8.53 5.11 12.00
CA ASN A 291 8.89 5.27 10.59
C ASN A 291 10.32 4.84 10.30
N CYS A 292 11.29 5.17 11.18
CA CYS A 292 12.67 4.70 11.04
C CYS A 292 12.73 3.18 10.92
N PHE A 293 11.98 2.48 11.76
CA PHE A 293 11.86 1.04 11.76
C PHE A 293 11.10 0.49 10.53
N ILE A 294 9.95 1.08 10.17
CA ILE A 294 9.19 0.68 8.97
C ILE A 294 10.07 0.80 7.73
N ASN A 295 10.85 1.89 7.62
CA ASN A 295 11.74 2.11 6.49
C ASN A 295 12.86 1.07 6.43
N ALA A 296 13.41 0.65 7.57
CA ALA A 296 14.40 -0.42 7.62
C ALA A 296 13.81 -1.76 7.13
N GLU A 297 12.58 -2.10 7.54
CA GLU A 297 11.91 -3.32 7.08
C GLU A 297 11.51 -3.24 5.60
N LEU A 298 11.04 -2.08 5.11
CA LEU A 298 10.77 -1.86 3.69
C LEU A 298 12.02 -2.10 2.84
N GLN A 299 13.17 -1.57 3.27
CA GLN A 299 14.47 -1.78 2.63
C GLN A 299 14.88 -3.26 2.65
N LYS A 300 14.77 -3.92 3.82
CA LYS A 300 15.07 -5.35 3.98
C LYS A 300 14.25 -6.24 3.03
N HIS A 301 13.00 -5.86 2.75
CA HIS A 301 12.09 -6.61 1.89
C HIS A 301 12.08 -6.15 0.44
N ASP A 302 12.88 -5.15 0.08
CA ASP A 302 12.97 -4.56 -1.27
C ASP A 302 11.61 -4.09 -1.81
N VAL A 303 10.86 -3.36 -0.97
CA VAL A 303 9.57 -2.78 -1.32
C VAL A 303 9.47 -1.34 -0.81
N THR A 304 8.59 -0.54 -1.43
CA THR A 304 8.26 0.80 -0.94
C THR A 304 6.84 0.84 -0.38
N LEU A 305 6.58 1.78 0.53
CA LEU A 305 5.22 1.98 1.07
C LEU A 305 4.21 2.31 -0.04
N GLU A 306 4.61 3.15 -1.01
CA GLU A 306 3.76 3.51 -2.15
C GLU A 306 3.36 2.28 -2.98
N ASN A 307 4.29 1.36 -3.18
CA ASN A 307 4.08 0.15 -3.95
C ASN A 307 3.11 -0.80 -3.23
N ILE A 308 3.39 -1.13 -1.95
CA ILE A 308 2.53 -2.05 -1.21
C ILE A 308 1.12 -1.48 -0.99
N LEU A 309 0.96 -0.16 -0.95
CA LEU A 309 -0.35 0.50 -0.79
C LEU A 309 -1.02 0.87 -2.12
N LEU A 310 -0.42 0.55 -3.27
CA LEU A 310 -0.91 0.89 -4.61
C LEU A 310 -1.17 2.40 -4.82
N LEU A 311 -0.36 3.27 -4.22
CA LEU A 311 -0.56 4.72 -4.30
C LEU A 311 -0.11 5.32 -5.64
N LYS A 312 0.76 4.62 -6.37
CA LYS A 312 1.11 4.99 -7.75
C LYS A 312 0.15 4.29 -8.70
N LYS A 313 -0.58 5.08 -9.47
CA LYS A 313 -1.27 4.56 -10.66
C LYS A 313 -0.19 4.11 -11.63
N GLU A 314 -0.02 2.79 -11.80
CA GLU A 314 0.77 2.25 -12.90
C GLU A 314 0.08 2.73 -14.18
N TYR A 315 0.65 3.76 -14.84
CA TYR A 315 0.21 4.16 -16.16
C TYR A 315 0.60 3.02 -17.11
N ASN A 316 -0.33 2.13 -17.38
CA ASN A 316 -0.19 1.18 -18.47
C ASN A 316 -0.11 1.97 -19.77
N VAL A 317 1.11 2.20 -20.27
CA VAL A 317 1.33 2.57 -21.65
C VAL A 317 0.99 1.32 -22.46
N PHE A 318 -0.29 1.16 -22.78
CA PHE A 318 -0.72 0.26 -23.85
C PHE A 318 -0.13 0.82 -25.15
N ILE A 319 1.03 0.29 -25.57
CA ILE A 319 1.44 0.39 -26.96
C ILE A 319 0.46 -0.47 -27.74
N LEU A 320 -0.56 0.18 -28.30
CA LEU A 320 -1.43 -0.39 -29.33
C LEU A 320 -0.59 -0.63 -30.59
N SER A 321 0.11 -1.76 -30.67
CA SER A 321 0.64 -2.26 -31.94
C SER A 321 -0.51 -2.89 -32.74
N PHE A 322 -1.30 -2.05 -33.42
CA PHE A 322 -2.22 -2.51 -34.47
C PHE A 322 -1.46 -2.73 -35.78
N GLY A 323 -1.53 -3.96 -36.29
CA GLY A 323 -1.65 -4.23 -37.73
C GLY A 323 -0.38 -4.68 -38.47
N ARG A 324 -0.23 -6.00 -38.65
CA ARG A 324 -0.58 -6.72 -39.89
C ARG A 324 0.12 -8.08 -39.92
N SER A 325 -0.68 -9.14 -39.87
CA SER A 325 -0.29 -10.45 -40.41
C SER A 325 -0.86 -10.58 -41.83
N PRO A 326 -0.09 -11.10 -42.79
CA PRO A 326 -0.65 -11.83 -43.93
C PRO A 326 0.04 -13.22 -44.08
N PRO A 327 -0.49 -14.15 -44.90
CA PRO A 327 -1.08 -15.39 -44.43
C PRO A 327 -0.19 -16.63 -44.65
N LEU A 328 -0.64 -17.73 -44.06
CA LEU A 328 -0.17 -19.09 -44.32
C LEU A 328 -0.47 -19.50 -45.78
N ASP A 329 0.47 -20.16 -46.44
CA ASP A 329 0.16 -21.40 -47.16
C ASP A 329 1.38 -22.27 -47.45
N ALA A 330 1.11 -23.58 -47.47
CA ALA A 330 2.05 -24.68 -47.54
C ALA A 330 2.51 -25.01 -48.98
N SER A 331 3.75 -25.48 -49.13
CA SER A 331 4.11 -26.64 -49.99
C SER A 331 5.62 -26.88 -49.95
N GLY A 332 5.98 -28.16 -49.85
CA GLY A 332 7.35 -28.64 -49.79
C GLY A 332 8.09 -28.55 -51.12
N GLY A 333 9.41 -28.72 -51.06
CA GLY A 333 10.23 -28.90 -52.25
C GLY A 333 11.71 -28.64 -52.04
N HIS A 334 12.49 -29.72 -51.92
CA HIS A 334 13.94 -29.70 -52.09
C HIS A 334 14.38 -28.98 -53.37
N ARG A 335 15.39 -28.10 -53.30
CA ARG A 335 16.63 -28.23 -54.11
C ARG A 335 17.70 -27.18 -53.77
N LYS A 336 18.93 -27.70 -53.72
CA LYS A 336 20.22 -26.98 -53.72
C LYS A 336 20.32 -25.98 -54.87
N LEU A 337 21.07 -24.89 -54.67
CA LEU A 337 22.29 -24.58 -55.44
C LEU A 337 22.94 -23.25 -55.00
N LYS A 338 24.20 -23.35 -54.54
CA LYS A 338 25.19 -22.27 -54.56
C LYS A 338 25.61 -22.04 -56.02
N ASN A 339 25.77 -20.79 -56.46
CA ASN A 339 27.05 -20.18 -56.86
C ASN A 339 26.85 -18.90 -57.70
N LYS A 340 27.66 -17.88 -57.37
CA LYS A 340 28.56 -17.08 -58.25
C LYS A 340 27.95 -16.53 -59.56
N ASN A 341 28.16 -15.28 -59.96
CA ASN A 341 29.43 -14.56 -59.98
C ASN A 341 29.24 -13.19 -60.65
N LYS A 342 30.08 -12.22 -60.24
CA LYS A 342 30.81 -11.23 -61.08
C LYS A 342 29.98 -10.22 -61.90
N LYS A 343 30.29 -8.93 -61.95
CA LYS A 343 31.53 -8.16 -62.19
C LYS A 343 31.09 -6.68 -62.01
N SER A 344 31.86 -5.64 -61.74
CA SER A 344 33.26 -5.33 -62.01
C SER A 344 33.58 -3.99 -61.32
N SER A 345 34.82 -3.87 -60.84
CA SER A 345 35.59 -2.67 -60.43
C SER A 345 35.70 -1.62 -61.57
N PRO A 346 36.34 -0.43 -61.47
CA PRO A 346 37.47 -0.03 -60.59
C PRO A 346 37.40 1.39 -59.96
N GLN A 347 37.89 1.57 -58.73
CA GLN A 347 39.21 2.08 -58.27
C GLN A 347 39.48 3.60 -58.39
N ILE A 348 40.29 4.03 -57.39
CA ILE A 348 41.09 5.27 -57.25
C ILE A 348 40.32 6.38 -56.52
N GLY A 349 40.78 6.98 -55.41
CA GLY A 349 42.00 6.85 -54.62
C GLY A 349 42.09 8.01 -53.59
N ARG A 350 42.51 7.67 -52.37
CA ARG A 350 43.27 8.44 -51.33
C ARG A 350 42.95 9.94 -51.05
N ARG A 351 42.57 10.27 -49.79
CA ARG A 351 43.38 10.90 -48.69
C ARG A 351 43.79 12.36 -49.01
N THR A 352 43.60 13.40 -48.18
CA THR A 352 43.91 13.58 -46.74
C THR A 352 43.53 15.02 -46.29
N THR A 353 43.20 15.16 -44.99
CA THR A 353 43.55 16.24 -44.02
C THR A 353 43.02 17.69 -44.07
N LEU A 354 42.67 18.13 -42.85
CA LEU A 354 42.90 19.44 -42.18
C LEU A 354 42.06 20.68 -42.56
N GLY A 355 41.40 21.24 -41.53
CA GLY A 355 41.79 22.56 -41.01
C GLY A 355 41.01 23.81 -41.42
N THR A 356 40.56 24.52 -40.38
CA THR A 356 40.52 25.99 -40.20
C THR A 356 39.38 26.87 -40.73
N MET A 357 38.77 27.57 -39.76
CA MET A 357 38.49 29.02 -39.63
C MET A 357 37.84 29.83 -40.76
N ARG A 358 36.83 30.63 -40.36
CA ARG A 358 36.61 32.04 -40.73
C ARG A 358 35.75 32.72 -39.64
N GLU A 359 36.29 33.70 -38.92
CA GLU A 359 36.10 35.17 -39.08
C GLU A 359 34.86 35.68 -38.31
N ALA A 360 34.76 36.90 -37.77
CA ALA A 360 35.66 37.88 -37.16
C ALA A 360 34.73 39.06 -36.72
N THR A 361 34.99 39.64 -35.53
CA THR A 361 34.73 41.05 -35.14
C THR A 361 33.32 41.67 -35.21
N LEU A 362 32.81 42.18 -34.07
CA LEU A 362 32.50 43.62 -33.89
C LEU A 362 32.19 43.99 -32.39
N ARG A 363 33.00 44.92 -31.84
CA ARG A 363 32.74 45.96 -30.80
C ARG A 363 32.49 45.49 -29.35
N LEU A 364 33.42 45.60 -28.38
CA LEU A 364 34.16 46.76 -27.83
C LEU A 364 33.28 47.80 -27.10
N LEU A 365 33.60 48.01 -25.80
CA LEU A 365 33.25 49.13 -24.88
C LEU A 365 31.94 49.06 -24.07
N LEU A 366 32.00 48.61 -22.81
CA LEU A 366 31.72 49.43 -21.62
C LEU A 366 31.90 48.58 -20.33
N LEU A 367 33.11 48.53 -19.77
CA LEU A 367 33.34 47.99 -18.42
C LEU A 367 34.69 48.51 -17.90
N ILE A 368 34.74 49.77 -17.44
CA ILE A 368 35.77 50.25 -16.51
C ILE A 368 35.14 51.28 -15.56
N GLY A 369 35.36 51.06 -14.26
CA GLY A 369 35.17 52.01 -13.16
C GLY A 369 33.96 51.68 -12.30
N ILE A 370 33.99 51.55 -10.96
CA ILE A 370 34.83 52.11 -9.89
C ILE A 370 34.53 51.18 -8.68
N VAL A 371 35.49 50.41 -8.14
CA VAL A 371 36.33 50.71 -6.96
C VAL A 371 35.55 51.09 -5.68
N LEU A 372 35.60 50.17 -4.70
CA LEU A 372 35.73 50.33 -3.23
C LEU A 372 34.87 51.38 -2.49
N ALA A 373 34.17 50.93 -1.44
CA ALA A 373 34.35 51.37 -0.03
C ALA A 373 33.08 51.15 0.82
N GLY A 374 33.29 50.83 2.11
CA GLY A 374 32.36 51.20 3.18
C GLY A 374 31.71 50.04 3.93
N GLY A 375 32.28 49.68 5.09
CA GLY A 375 31.54 49.01 6.17
C GLY A 375 30.87 50.03 7.09
N CYS A 376 29.87 49.61 7.88
CA CYS A 376 29.70 49.82 9.34
C CYS A 376 28.25 49.46 9.77
N ALA A 377 28.06 49.32 11.08
CA ALA A 377 27.02 48.57 11.78
C ALA A 377 25.66 49.27 12.05
N ALA A 378 24.72 48.46 12.58
CA ALA A 378 23.56 48.76 13.45
C ALA A 378 22.22 49.19 12.82
N HIS A 379 21.17 48.36 12.97
CA HIS A 379 20.04 48.55 13.92
C HIS A 379 18.82 47.67 13.54
N LEU A 380 18.33 46.88 14.50
CA LEU A 380 17.06 46.16 14.42
C LEU A 380 15.88 47.14 14.57
N THR A 381 15.09 47.31 13.51
CA THR A 381 13.73 47.84 13.59
C THR A 381 12.76 46.71 13.24
N LYS A 382 11.89 46.31 14.18
CA LYS A 382 10.74 45.45 13.88
C LYS A 382 9.80 46.23 12.95
N ARG A 383 9.69 45.80 11.70
CA ARG A 383 8.62 46.25 10.80
C ARG A 383 7.52 45.21 10.76
N SER A 384 6.31 45.62 11.11
CA SER A 384 5.08 44.95 10.66
C SER A 384 5.01 45.13 9.15
N PHE A 385 5.03 44.03 8.40
CA PHE A 385 4.77 44.06 6.96
C PHE A 385 3.37 43.49 6.72
N SER A 386 2.38 44.37 6.59
CA SER A 386 1.28 44.11 5.67
C SER A 386 1.74 44.50 4.27
N ASP A 387 2.00 43.51 3.43
CA ASP A 387 2.29 43.73 2.02
C ASP A 387 0.98 44.10 1.29
N GLN A 388 0.87 45.36 0.87
CA GLN A 388 -0.26 45.89 0.09
C GLN A 388 0.02 45.93 -1.41
N SER A 389 1.18 45.41 -1.88
CA SER A 389 1.54 45.40 -3.31
C SER A 389 0.80 44.35 -4.13
N VAL A 390 -0.05 43.55 -3.48
CA VAL A 390 -0.73 42.41 -4.06
C VAL A 390 -2.22 42.74 -4.22
N HIS A 391 -2.61 43.11 -5.43
CA HIS A 391 -4.01 43.35 -5.82
C HIS A 391 -4.44 42.33 -6.88
N GLY A 392 -5.66 41.79 -6.77
CA GLY A 392 -6.27 40.90 -7.77
C GLY A 392 -6.86 39.58 -7.26
N TYR A 393 -6.65 39.23 -5.99
CA TYR A 393 -7.15 37.95 -5.44
C TYR A 393 -8.53 38.12 -4.82
N THR A 394 -9.45 37.21 -5.15
CA THR A 394 -10.86 37.35 -4.76
C THR A 394 -11.14 36.80 -3.37
N THR A 395 -10.34 35.83 -2.88
CA THR A 395 -10.42 35.24 -1.51
C THR A 395 -9.13 34.50 -1.09
N GLU A 396 -8.94 34.25 0.21
CA GLU A 396 -7.81 33.46 0.78
C GLU A 396 -8.19 31.99 1.00
N ARG A 397 -7.27 31.04 0.72
CA ARG A 397 -7.49 29.59 0.93
C ARG A 397 -6.23 28.87 1.43
N THR A 398 -6.43 27.87 2.29
CA THR A 398 -5.38 26.93 2.69
C THR A 398 -5.34 25.73 1.74
N CYS A 399 -4.19 25.50 1.12
CA CYS A 399 -3.99 24.49 0.07
C CYS A 399 -3.62 23.12 0.71
N TRP A 400 -4.16 22.00 0.20
CA TRP A 400 -3.97 20.66 0.80
C TRP A 400 -2.72 19.93 0.28
N TRP A 401 -2.27 18.90 1.01
CA TRP A 401 -1.13 18.06 0.62
C TRP A 401 -1.39 17.37 -0.75
N ASN A 402 -0.50 17.57 -1.71
CA ASN A 402 -0.55 17.08 -3.09
C ASN A 402 -1.65 17.67 -4.00
N GLU A 403 -2.23 18.81 -3.65
CA GLU A 403 -3.10 19.54 -4.56
C GLU A 403 -2.26 20.16 -5.69
N VAL A 404 -2.46 19.71 -6.94
CA VAL A 404 -1.80 20.30 -8.11
C VAL A 404 -2.34 21.71 -8.29
N CYS A 405 -1.44 22.70 -8.31
CA CYS A 405 -1.80 24.10 -8.54
C CYS A 405 -2.29 24.25 -10.00
N LYS A 406 -3.60 24.17 -10.21
CA LYS A 406 -4.27 24.48 -11.49
C LYS A 406 -4.04 25.95 -11.88
N GLU A 407 -4.02 26.24 -13.17
CA GLU A 407 -3.86 27.62 -13.69
C GLU A 407 -4.91 28.59 -13.12
N GLU A 408 -6.12 28.11 -12.86
CA GLU A 408 -7.23 28.83 -12.23
C GLU A 408 -6.87 29.43 -10.84
N PHE A 409 -5.87 28.86 -10.16
CA PHE A 409 -5.42 29.33 -8.84
C PHE A 409 -4.35 30.42 -8.91
N GLN A 410 -3.75 30.64 -10.07
CA GLN A 410 -2.70 31.66 -10.26
C GLN A 410 -3.28 33.07 -10.36
N SER A 411 -4.57 33.21 -10.70
CA SER A 411 -5.25 34.50 -10.90
C SER A 411 -6.27 34.86 -9.82
N LEU A 412 -6.74 33.91 -8.99
CA LEU A 412 -7.90 34.11 -8.10
C LEU A 412 -7.63 33.91 -6.59
N PHE A 413 -6.57 33.18 -6.18
CA PHE A 413 -6.34 32.84 -4.75
C PHE A 413 -4.90 33.04 -4.24
N ARG A 414 -4.75 33.40 -2.96
CA ARG A 414 -3.47 33.43 -2.21
C ARG A 414 -3.32 32.17 -1.34
N CYS A 415 -2.30 31.32 -1.57
CA CYS A 415 -2.05 30.12 -0.75
C CYS A 415 -1.24 30.44 0.53
N LYS A 416 -1.60 29.79 1.65
CA LYS A 416 -0.88 29.82 2.93
C LYS A 416 -0.42 28.40 3.30
N CYS A 417 0.86 28.21 3.62
CA CYS A 417 1.39 26.92 4.09
C CYS A 417 1.35 26.80 5.63
N PRO A 418 0.99 25.62 6.18
CA PRO A 418 1.13 25.35 7.61
C PRO A 418 2.59 25.09 8.00
N GLN A 419 2.91 25.37 9.27
CA GLN A 419 4.27 25.53 9.84
C GLN A 419 5.26 24.35 9.75
N PHE A 420 4.90 23.21 9.17
CA PHE A 420 5.74 22.02 9.17
C PHE A 420 5.58 21.26 7.86
N SER A 421 6.54 21.39 6.92
CA SER A 421 7.00 20.34 5.97
C SER A 421 7.89 20.90 4.84
N TYR A 422 8.90 20.13 4.46
CA TYR A 422 9.79 20.33 3.30
C TYR A 422 9.24 19.58 2.07
N CYS A 423 9.44 20.13 0.87
CA CYS A 423 8.95 19.57 -0.39
C CYS A 423 10.08 18.84 -1.15
N ARG A 424 9.84 17.63 -1.69
CA ARG A 424 10.71 17.00 -2.70
C ARG A 424 9.92 16.12 -3.69
N SER A 425 10.17 16.34 -4.99
CA SER A 425 9.93 15.43 -6.11
C SER A 425 10.75 15.91 -7.34
N PRO A 426 11.26 15.04 -8.24
CA PRO A 426 12.16 15.45 -9.31
C PRO A 426 11.42 15.97 -10.55
N GLY A 427 11.81 17.15 -11.01
CA GLY A 427 11.32 17.79 -12.23
C GLY A 427 11.96 19.17 -12.38
N ARG A 428 12.24 19.58 -13.61
CA ARG A 428 12.95 20.84 -13.92
C ARG A 428 12.20 22.02 -13.30
N TYR A 429 12.95 22.98 -12.77
CA TYR A 429 12.53 24.14 -11.98
C TYR A 429 12.29 23.80 -10.51
N TYR A 430 12.84 24.63 -9.60
CA TYR A 430 12.72 24.57 -8.13
C TYR A 430 13.76 23.75 -7.34
N ASN A 431 15.04 24.14 -7.44
CA ASN A 431 16.05 23.83 -6.40
C ASN A 431 16.16 25.01 -5.40
N ALA A 432 15.06 25.38 -4.74
CA ALA A 432 15.11 26.38 -3.67
C ALA A 432 15.11 25.67 -2.31
N TYR A 433 16.07 26.02 -1.45
CA TYR A 433 16.12 25.52 -0.08
C TYR A 433 15.42 26.54 0.83
N CYS A 434 14.49 26.03 1.64
CA CYS A 434 13.82 26.82 2.67
C CYS A 434 14.54 26.57 3.99
N SER A 435 15.06 27.62 4.61
CA SER A 435 15.63 27.58 5.96
C SER A 435 14.87 28.53 6.88
N MET A 436 14.59 28.08 8.09
CA MET A 436 13.89 28.86 9.11
C MET A 436 14.91 29.73 9.86
N THR A 437 14.67 31.03 9.91
CA THR A 437 15.38 31.95 10.80
C THR A 437 14.42 32.57 11.80
N ASP A 438 14.95 33.24 12.81
CA ASP A 438 14.18 33.85 13.91
C ASP A 438 13.18 34.93 13.46
N THR A 439 13.23 35.34 12.19
CA THR A 439 12.34 36.36 11.60
C THR A 439 11.42 35.82 10.49
N GLY A 440 11.45 34.52 10.21
CA GLY A 440 10.60 33.88 9.19
C GLY A 440 11.36 32.97 8.22
N TYR A 441 10.71 32.59 7.13
CA TYR A 441 11.30 31.72 6.11
C TYR A 441 12.11 32.54 5.10
N ILE A 442 13.37 32.18 4.91
CA ILE A 442 14.21 32.73 3.84
C ILE A 442 14.38 31.64 2.77
N TRP A 443 14.11 32.02 1.53
CA TRP A 443 14.39 31.20 0.36
C TRP A 443 15.80 31.53 -0.12
N THR A 444 16.71 30.56 -0.09
CA THR A 444 18.04 30.72 -0.68
C THR A 444 18.23 29.71 -1.81
N GLN A 445 18.69 30.23 -2.96
CA GLN A 445 19.24 29.42 -4.03
C GLN A 445 20.76 29.46 -3.88
N PRO A 446 21.46 28.32 -3.80
CA PRO A 446 22.91 28.33 -3.86
C PRO A 446 23.34 28.83 -5.24
N ASN A 447 24.06 29.95 -5.28
CA ASN A 447 24.78 30.35 -6.48
C ASN A 447 25.92 29.34 -6.71
N TRP A 448 25.78 28.45 -7.68
CA TRP A 448 26.92 28.14 -8.56
C TRP A 448 26.49 27.50 -9.89
N ASP A 449 26.77 28.28 -10.95
CA ASP A 449 27.37 27.93 -12.23
C ASP A 449 27.33 26.46 -12.70
N TRP A 450 26.58 26.25 -13.79
CA TRP A 450 27.04 25.40 -14.88
C TRP A 450 27.29 26.31 -16.09
N GLY A 451 28.54 26.74 -16.23
CA GLY A 451 29.09 26.95 -17.58
C GLY A 451 29.21 25.60 -18.30
N PRO A 452 29.24 25.61 -19.64
CA PRO A 452 28.40 24.82 -20.55
C PRO A 452 28.40 23.30 -20.39
#